data_AF-A0A354DHF3-F1
#
_entry.id   AF-A0A354DHF3-F1
#
_cell.length_a   1.000
_cell.length_b   1.000
_cell.length_c   1.000
_cell.angle_alpha   90.00
_cell.angle_beta   90.00
_cell.angle_gamma   90.00
#
_symmetry.space_group_name_H-M   'P 1'
#
loop_
_entity.id
_entity.type
_entity.pdbx_description
1 polymer ?
#
loop_
_entity_poly.entity_id
_entity_poly.type
_entity_poly.pdbx_seq_one_letter_code
_entity_poly.pdbx_strand_id
1 'polypeptide(L)'
;PNASWVGFEMKGTTALIKVAEKVTPEEKRPNLGRNYLIATKKAVVYYIFTERGKELVKVNDVVKPGQILISGILGNEEYSMVDTARGIVEGEVWYESEIEVPLKQNRPILTGDNYKEKYLTIGNWNLKISGYFQKPFNHAI
;
A
#
# COMPACT_ATOMS: atom_id res chain seq x y z
N PRO A 1 -1.81 -14.96 -12.67
CA PRO A 1 -0.76 -14.96 -11.63
C PRO A 1 -0.62 -13.54 -11.04
N ASN A 2 -1.26 -13.27 -9.91
CA ASN A 2 -1.59 -11.91 -9.47
C ASN A 2 -0.98 -11.56 -8.10
N ALA A 3 0.32 -11.81 -7.88
CA ALA A 3 1.00 -11.28 -6.70
C ALA A 3 1.43 -9.84 -6.97
N SER A 4 1.02 -8.90 -6.12
CA SER A 4 1.44 -7.49 -6.20
C SER A 4 2.79 -7.26 -5.50
N TRP A 5 3.07 -8.08 -4.49
CA TRP A 5 4.32 -8.06 -3.73
C TRP A 5 4.53 -9.41 -3.03
N VAL A 6 5.79 -9.83 -2.94
CA VAL A 6 6.20 -11.02 -2.19
C VAL A 6 7.34 -10.63 -1.26
N GLY A 7 7.14 -10.83 0.04
CA GLY A 7 8.16 -10.69 1.06
C GLY A 7 8.56 -12.04 1.62
N PHE A 8 9.86 -12.23 1.87
CA PHE A 8 10.39 -13.40 2.54
C PHE A 8 11.08 -12.98 3.84
N GLU A 9 10.80 -13.70 4.92
CA GLU A 9 11.50 -13.56 6.21
C GLU A 9 11.92 -14.95 6.67
N MET A 10 13.22 -15.14 6.93
CA MET A 10 13.76 -16.41 7.45
C MET A 10 13.96 -16.31 8.95
N LYS A 11 13.37 -17.24 9.71
CA LYS A 11 13.64 -17.43 11.14
C LYS A 11 14.22 -18.83 11.35
N GLY A 12 15.54 -18.90 11.45
CA GLY A 12 16.26 -20.19 11.52
C GLY A 12 16.00 -21.04 10.27
N THR A 13 15.38 -22.20 10.45
CA THR A 13 14.99 -23.13 9.35
C THR A 13 13.60 -22.88 8.78
N THR A 14 12.83 -21.91 9.34
CA THR A 14 11.46 -21.63 8.90
C THR A 14 11.44 -20.40 7.99
N ALA A 15 10.89 -20.58 6.79
CA ALA A 15 10.60 -19.49 5.86
C ALA A 15 9.15 -19.01 6.05
N LEU A 16 8.97 -17.72 6.36
CA LEU A 16 7.66 -17.07 6.32
C LEU A 16 7.54 -16.28 5.02
N ILE A 17 6.58 -16.67 4.18
CA ILE A 17 6.30 -16.02 2.90
C ILE A 17 5.02 -15.21 3.04
N LYS A 18 5.10 -13.90 2.82
CA LYS A 18 3.94 -13.00 2.78
C LYS A 18 3.65 -12.65 1.33
N VAL A 19 2.49 -13.06 0.83
CA VAL A 19 2.02 -12.75 -0.52
C VAL A 19 0.86 -11.77 -0.41
N ALA A 20 1.01 -10.59 -1.00
CA ALA A 20 -0.09 -9.64 -1.16
C ALA A 20 -0.69 -9.81 -2.56
N GLU A 21 -1.98 -10.14 -2.64
CA GLU A 21 -2.68 -10.28 -3.91
C GLU A 21 -2.93 -8.91 -4.55
N LYS A 22 -2.81 -8.87 -5.88
CA LYS A 22 -3.13 -7.70 -6.69
C LYS A 22 -4.65 -7.58 -6.77
N VAL A 23 -5.22 -6.61 -6.07
CA VAL A 23 -6.64 -6.27 -6.19
C VAL A 23 -6.83 -5.60 -7.55
N THR A 24 -7.39 -6.33 -8.52
CA THR A 24 -7.80 -5.73 -9.79
C THR A 24 -9.03 -4.85 -9.53
N PRO A 25 -9.00 -3.56 -9.85
CA PRO A 25 -10.20 -2.73 -9.74
C PRO A 25 -11.30 -3.36 -10.59
N GLU A 26 -12.49 -3.55 -10.02
CA GLU A 26 -13.64 -4.00 -10.81
C GLU A 26 -13.85 -3.04 -11.99
N GLU A 27 -14.01 -3.61 -13.20
CA GLU A 27 -14.44 -2.83 -14.36
C GLU A 27 -15.80 -2.22 -14.04
N LYS A 28 -15.80 -0.94 -13.69
CA LYS A 28 -17.04 -0.20 -13.47
C LYS A 28 -17.84 -0.28 -14.76
N ARG A 29 -19.01 -0.91 -14.69
CA ARG A 29 -19.99 -0.88 -15.79
C ARG A 29 -20.12 0.57 -16.28
N PRO A 30 -20.17 0.84 -17.59
CA PRO A 30 -20.39 2.19 -18.08
C PRO A 30 -21.70 2.69 -17.46
N ASN A 31 -21.59 3.66 -16.56
CA ASN A 31 -22.74 4.27 -15.93
C ASN A 31 -23.49 5.05 -17.01
N LEU A 32 -24.51 4.43 -17.60
CA LEU A 32 -25.39 4.97 -18.64
C LEU A 32 -26.15 6.26 -18.25
N GLY A 33 -25.87 6.86 -17.09
CA GLY A 33 -26.54 8.05 -16.58
C GLY A 33 -25.61 9.18 -16.10
N ARG A 34 -24.29 9.07 -16.25
CA ARG A 34 -23.38 10.19 -15.90
C ARG A 34 -22.88 10.86 -17.16
N ASN A 35 -23.52 11.97 -17.50
CA ASN A 35 -23.06 12.86 -18.57
C ASN A 35 -21.78 13.61 -18.15
N TYR A 36 -21.36 13.55 -16.89
CA TYR A 36 -20.26 14.34 -16.35
C TYR A 36 -19.15 13.48 -15.77
N LEU A 37 -17.89 13.88 -16.01
CA LEU A 37 -16.73 13.36 -15.30
C LEU A 37 -16.49 14.23 -14.06
N ILE A 38 -16.47 13.62 -12.88
CA ILE A 38 -16.50 14.33 -11.58
C ILE A 38 -15.29 13.94 -10.73
N ALA A 39 -14.68 14.92 -10.07
CA ALA A 39 -13.60 14.69 -9.11
C ALA A 39 -14.07 13.88 -7.90
N THR A 40 -13.33 12.82 -7.57
CA THR A 40 -13.63 11.98 -6.40
C THR A 40 -12.90 12.48 -5.13
N LYS A 41 -11.77 13.18 -5.30
CA LYS A 41 -10.93 13.66 -4.20
C LYS A 41 -10.51 15.12 -4.46
N LYS A 42 -10.05 15.80 -3.41
CA LYS A 42 -9.37 17.08 -3.55
C LYS A 42 -7.98 16.84 -4.13
N ALA A 43 -7.64 17.48 -5.25
CA ALA A 43 -6.38 17.26 -5.95
C ALA A 43 -5.97 18.52 -6.75
N VAL A 44 -4.70 18.61 -7.14
CA VAL A 44 -4.22 19.55 -8.17
C VAL A 44 -4.20 18.81 -9.49
N VAL A 45 -4.86 19.32 -10.54
CA VAL A 45 -4.88 18.67 -11.86
C VAL A 45 -3.49 18.69 -12.46
N TYR A 46 -2.92 17.52 -12.71
CA TYR A 46 -1.60 17.36 -13.34
C TYR A 46 -1.72 17.10 -14.83
N TYR A 47 -2.72 16.32 -15.23
CA TYR A 47 -2.93 15.92 -16.62
C TYR A 47 -4.42 15.86 -16.96
N ILE A 48 -4.76 16.32 -18.16
CA ILE A 48 -6.11 16.25 -18.71
C ILE A 48 -6.07 15.78 -20.16
N PHE A 49 -6.91 14.80 -20.47
CA PHE A 49 -7.17 14.32 -21.82
C PHE A 49 -8.65 14.05 -21.99
N THR A 50 -9.29 14.75 -22.93
CA THR A 50 -10.72 14.61 -23.19
C THR A 50 -10.98 13.91 -24.50
N GLU A 51 -11.65 12.75 -24.44
CA GLU A 51 -12.11 12.01 -25.62
C GLU A 51 -13.47 12.53 -26.10
N ARG A 52 -14.38 12.80 -25.16
CA ARG A 52 -15.73 13.36 -25.41
C ARG A 52 -16.16 14.28 -24.27
N GLY A 53 -16.83 15.37 -24.62
CA GLY A 53 -17.28 16.39 -23.67
C GLY A 53 -16.44 17.66 -23.72
N LYS A 54 -16.76 18.61 -22.84
CA LYS A 54 -16.11 19.91 -22.71
C LYS A 54 -15.35 20.01 -21.40
N GLU A 55 -14.07 20.33 -21.47
CA GLU A 55 -13.21 20.57 -20.30
C GLU A 55 -13.68 21.81 -19.53
N LEU A 56 -13.83 21.68 -18.21
CA LEU A 56 -14.16 22.78 -17.30
C LEU A 56 -13.02 23.15 -16.36
N VAL A 57 -11.90 22.41 -16.40
CA VAL A 57 -10.71 22.60 -15.57
C VAL A 57 -9.45 22.60 -16.43
N LYS A 58 -8.36 23.13 -15.91
CA LYS A 58 -7.05 23.17 -16.56
C LYS A 58 -5.98 22.53 -15.68
N VAL A 59 -4.84 22.21 -16.30
CA VAL A 59 -3.64 21.79 -15.59
C VAL A 59 -3.26 22.87 -14.56
N ASN A 60 -2.90 22.44 -13.36
CA ASN A 60 -2.64 23.20 -12.14
C ASN A 60 -3.87 23.75 -11.39
N ASP A 61 -5.10 23.46 -11.84
CA ASP A 61 -6.29 23.83 -11.08
C ASP A 61 -6.44 22.94 -9.84
N VAL A 62 -6.85 23.54 -8.71
CA VAL A 62 -7.24 22.81 -7.51
C VAL A 62 -8.71 22.39 -7.63
N VAL A 63 -8.97 21.10 -7.60
CA VAL A 63 -10.32 20.54 -7.67
C VAL A 63 -10.77 20.00 -6.32
N LYS A 64 -12.09 20.01 -6.08
CA LYS A 64 -12.72 19.46 -4.87
C LYS A 64 -13.55 18.21 -5.21
N PRO A 65 -13.78 17.30 -4.25
CA PRO A 65 -14.72 16.19 -4.44
C PRO A 65 -16.09 16.73 -4.90
N GLY A 66 -16.67 16.12 -5.94
CA GLY A 66 -17.94 16.54 -6.52
C GLY A 66 -17.86 17.61 -7.61
N GLN A 67 -16.68 18.20 -7.86
CA GLN A 67 -16.51 19.18 -8.93
C GLN A 67 -16.53 18.51 -10.32
N ILE A 68 -17.23 19.12 -11.27
CA ILE A 68 -17.27 18.66 -12.67
C ILE A 68 -15.93 19.02 -13.34
N LEU A 69 -15.26 18.01 -13.89
CA LEU A 69 -14.00 18.15 -14.61
C LEU A 69 -14.24 18.23 -16.11
N ILE A 70 -15.12 17.36 -16.62
CA ILE A 70 -15.54 17.32 -18.03
C ILE A 70 -17.06 17.29 -18.08
N SER A 71 -17.64 18.24 -18.81
CA SER A 71 -19.07 18.34 -19.09
C SER A 71 -19.48 17.51 -20.30
N GLY A 72 -20.55 16.73 -20.23
CA GLY A 72 -21.14 16.05 -21.38
C GLY A 72 -22.17 16.89 -22.13
N ILE A 73 -22.45 18.11 -21.66
CA ILE A 73 -23.27 19.06 -22.43
C ILE A 73 -22.38 19.71 -23.48
N LEU A 74 -22.69 19.43 -24.74
CA LEU A 74 -22.05 20.01 -25.92
C LEU A 74 -22.98 21.06 -26.53
N GLY A 75 -22.41 22.21 -26.92
CA GLY A 75 -23.17 23.30 -27.54
C GLY A 75 -23.29 24.55 -26.67
N ASN A 76 -24.20 25.43 -27.07
CA ASN A 76 -24.47 26.75 -26.48
C ASN A 76 -25.89 26.79 -25.85
N GLU A 77 -26.24 27.90 -25.19
CA GLU A 77 -27.50 28.03 -24.45
C GLU A 77 -28.76 27.85 -25.32
N GLU A 78 -28.67 28.13 -26.63
CA GLU A 78 -29.77 27.91 -27.59
C GLU A 78 -29.82 26.48 -28.16
N TYR A 79 -28.69 25.78 -28.24
CA TYR A 79 -28.59 24.43 -28.80
C TYR A 79 -27.64 23.56 -27.97
N SER A 80 -28.19 22.82 -27.02
CA SER A 80 -27.44 21.88 -26.18
C SER A 80 -27.75 20.43 -26.54
N MET A 81 -26.71 19.65 -26.84
CA MET A 81 -26.78 18.20 -26.96
C MET A 81 -26.14 17.56 -25.73
N VAL A 82 -26.77 16.51 -25.21
CA VAL A 82 -26.27 15.76 -24.06
C VAL A 82 -25.59 14.48 -24.56
N ASP A 83 -24.29 14.37 -24.31
CA ASP A 83 -23.50 13.16 -24.55
C ASP A 83 -22.81 12.71 -23.24
N THR A 84 -22.28 11.49 -23.23
CA THR A 84 -21.51 10.95 -22.10
C THR A 84 -20.09 11.52 -22.13
N ALA A 85 -19.71 12.32 -21.13
CA ALA A 85 -18.32 12.77 -20.97
C ALA A 85 -17.37 11.58 -20.79
N ARG A 86 -16.28 11.57 -21.55
CA ARG A 86 -15.25 10.52 -21.52
C ARG A 86 -13.88 11.16 -21.64
N GLY A 87 -12.98 10.76 -20.75
CA GLY A 87 -11.64 11.32 -20.69
C GLY A 87 -10.88 10.83 -19.47
N ILE A 88 -9.65 11.30 -19.34
CA ILE A 88 -8.73 11.00 -18.25
C ILE A 88 -8.34 12.34 -17.61
N VAL A 89 -8.55 12.46 -16.31
CA VAL A 89 -8.06 13.59 -15.51
C VAL A 89 -7.28 13.02 -14.34
N GLU A 90 -5.98 13.28 -14.32
CA GLU A 90 -5.09 12.85 -13.25
C GLU A 90 -4.76 14.04 -12.36
N GLY A 91 -4.82 13.82 -11.05
CA GLY A 91 -4.55 14.86 -10.07
C GLY A 91 -3.63 14.39 -8.96
N GLU A 92 -2.74 15.28 -8.54
CA GLU A 92 -1.84 15.08 -7.40
C GLU A 92 -2.58 15.34 -6.09
N VAL A 93 -2.42 14.41 -5.16
CA VAL A 93 -3.01 14.48 -3.82
C VAL A 93 -1.89 14.41 -2.78
N TRP A 94 -2.01 15.23 -1.74
CA TRP A 94 -1.08 15.23 -0.62
C TRP A 94 -1.71 14.46 0.54
N TYR A 95 -1.04 13.40 1.00
CA TYR A 95 -1.40 12.68 2.21
C TYR A 95 -0.42 13.04 3.31
N GLU A 96 -0.94 13.43 4.46
CA GLU A 96 -0.18 13.54 5.70
C GLU A 96 -0.42 12.28 6.53
N SER A 97 0.65 11.67 7.02
CA SER A 97 0.57 10.49 7.89
C SER A 97 1.16 10.84 9.24
N GLU A 98 0.32 10.80 10.28
CA GLU A 98 0.79 10.85 11.66
C GLU A 98 1.23 9.45 12.07
N ILE A 99 2.45 9.32 12.58
CA ILE A 99 2.95 8.08 13.18
C ILE A 99 3.26 8.33 14.66
N GLU A 100 2.76 7.45 15.52
CA GLU A 100 3.12 7.48 16.94
C GLU A 100 4.29 6.52 17.19
N VAL A 101 5.44 7.08 17.59
CA VAL A 101 6.61 6.29 17.98
C VAL A 101 6.67 6.21 19.50
N PRO A 102 6.68 5.01 20.12
CA PRO A 102 6.73 4.90 21.57
C PRO A 102 8.06 5.44 22.12
N LEU A 103 7.98 6.26 23.17
CA LEU A 103 9.13 6.89 23.84
C LEU A 103 10.11 5.88 24.45
N LYS A 104 9.63 4.69 24.84
CA LYS A 104 10.46 3.60 25.37
C LYS A 104 10.42 2.43 24.41
N GLN A 105 11.57 2.12 23.81
CA GLN A 105 11.76 0.94 22.98
C GLN A 105 12.66 -0.06 23.72
N ASN A 106 12.12 -1.22 24.06
CA ASN A 106 12.93 -2.32 24.57
C ASN A 106 13.58 -3.00 23.35
N ARG A 107 14.89 -2.77 23.18
CA ARG A 107 15.69 -3.45 22.15
C ARG A 107 16.56 -4.49 22.82
N PRO A 108 16.52 -5.77 22.42
CA PRO A 108 17.49 -6.74 22.90
C PRO A 108 18.88 -6.30 22.40
N ILE A 109 19.79 -6.09 23.34
CA ILE A 109 21.20 -5.83 23.04
C ILE A 109 22.01 -7.05 23.48
N LEU A 110 23.04 -7.39 22.70
CA LEU A 110 23.99 -8.43 23.11
C LEU A 110 24.76 -7.92 24.32
N THR A 111 24.69 -8.64 25.45
CA THR A 111 25.41 -8.27 26.68
C THR A 111 26.90 -8.61 26.62
N GLY A 112 27.30 -9.45 25.66
CA GLY A 112 28.66 -9.98 25.55
C GLY A 112 28.90 -11.24 26.39
N ASP A 113 27.97 -11.60 27.26
CA ASP A 113 28.02 -12.83 28.05
C ASP A 113 27.78 -14.05 27.16
N ASN A 114 28.47 -15.15 27.49
CA ASN A 114 28.40 -16.39 26.72
C ASN A 114 28.11 -17.56 27.65
N TYR A 115 27.12 -18.37 27.28
CA TYR A 115 26.79 -19.61 27.97
C TYR A 115 27.15 -20.82 27.09
N LYS A 116 27.99 -21.72 27.60
CA LYS A 116 28.45 -22.91 26.86
C LYS A 116 27.99 -24.19 27.55
N GLU A 117 27.32 -25.05 26.81
CA GLU A 117 26.99 -26.41 27.22
C GLU A 117 27.92 -27.37 26.49
N LYS A 118 28.48 -28.35 27.20
CA LYS A 118 29.30 -29.40 26.58
C LYS A 118 28.58 -30.74 26.70
N TYR A 119 28.64 -31.50 25.62
CA TYR A 119 28.04 -32.82 25.50
C TYR A 119 29.11 -33.82 25.07
N LEU A 120 29.04 -35.02 25.61
CA LEU A 120 29.79 -36.18 25.14
C LEU A 120 28.81 -37.11 24.41
N THR A 121 29.09 -37.37 23.14
CA THR A 121 28.27 -38.23 22.28
C THR A 121 29.03 -39.51 21.97
N ILE A 122 28.42 -40.66 22.27
CA ILE A 122 28.97 -41.99 21.94
C ILE A 122 27.84 -42.83 21.33
N GLY A 123 27.90 -43.07 20.01
CA GLY A 123 26.81 -43.73 19.28
C GLY A 123 25.49 -42.95 19.41
N ASN A 124 24.45 -43.59 19.92
CA ASN A 124 23.13 -42.97 20.14
C ASN A 124 23.01 -42.29 21.52
N TRP A 125 24.07 -42.33 22.34
CA TRP A 125 24.05 -41.77 23.69
C TRP A 125 24.58 -40.34 23.68
N ASN A 126 23.83 -39.42 24.27
CA ASN A 126 24.19 -38.02 24.46
C ASN A 126 24.19 -37.70 25.96
N LEU A 127 25.38 -37.59 26.56
CA LEU A 127 25.53 -37.22 27.96
C LEU A 127 25.98 -35.76 28.06
N LYS A 128 25.18 -34.91 28.71
CA LYS A 128 25.60 -33.56 29.07
C LYS A 128 26.70 -33.67 30.13
N ILE A 129 27.83 -32.98 29.94
CA ILE A 129 28.97 -33.02 30.87
C ILE A 129 29.19 -31.69 31.59
N SER A 130 28.63 -30.58 31.09
CA SER A 130 28.69 -29.28 31.78
C SER A 130 27.52 -28.37 31.37
N GLY A 131 27.21 -27.38 32.23
CA GLY A 131 26.12 -26.42 32.00
C GLY A 131 24.76 -26.84 32.59
N TYR A 132 24.72 -27.42 33.79
CA TYR A 132 23.46 -27.84 34.45
C TYR A 132 22.66 -26.70 35.09
N PHE A 133 23.22 -25.48 35.10
CA PHE A 133 22.54 -24.31 35.66
C PHE A 133 21.48 -23.77 34.69
N GLN A 134 20.52 -23.02 35.23
CA GLN A 134 19.46 -22.40 34.44
C GLN A 134 20.05 -21.47 33.38
N LYS A 135 19.55 -21.56 32.14
CA LYS A 135 20.02 -20.73 31.03
C LYS A 135 19.73 -19.26 31.36
N PRO A 136 20.74 -18.39 31.51
CA PRO A 136 20.53 -17.01 31.95
C PRO A 136 20.04 -16.08 30.83
N PHE A 137 20.03 -16.53 29.57
CA PHE A 137 19.70 -15.72 28.40
C PHE A 137 18.66 -16.41 27.52
N ASN A 138 17.65 -15.66 27.09
CA ASN A 138 16.77 -16.06 26.01
C ASN A 138 17.52 -15.97 24.67
N HIS A 139 17.20 -16.86 23.72
CA HIS A 139 17.85 -16.86 22.41
C HIS A 139 17.75 -15.47 21.76
N ALA A 140 18.91 -14.92 21.37
CA ALA A 140 18.95 -13.75 20.51
C ALA A 140 18.41 -14.15 19.13
N ILE A 141 17.43 -13.38 18.64
CA ILE A 141 16.83 -13.51 17.31
C ILE A 141 17.74 -12.85 16.28
#